data_AF-A0A963JLB5-F1
#
_entry.id   AF-A0A963JLB5-F1
#
_cell.length_a   1.000
_cell.length_b   1.000
_cell.length_c   1.000
_cell.angle_alpha   90.00
_cell.angle_beta   90.00
_cell.angle_gamma   90.00
#
_symmetry.space_group_name_H-M   'P 1'
#
loop_
_entity.id
_entity.type
_entity.pdbx_description
1 polymer ?
#
loop_
_entity_poly.entity_id
_entity_poly.type
_entity_poly.pdbx_seq_one_letter_code
_entity_poly.pdbx_strand_id
1 'polypeptide(L)'
;HPDSGYQASAQFWLGNALYGKRDYKGAVAALRAMTGAHPGHPKAAEAMLALANSQAESKDTAGARRTLQDLLKRYPESEAAAAGKERLAALR
;
A
#
# COMPACT_ATOMS: atom_id res chain seq x y z
N HIS A 1 -3.82 9.11 -24.11
CA HIS A 1 -4.09 9.87 -22.86
C HIS A 1 -3.54 9.08 -21.67
N PRO A 2 -2.36 9.42 -21.13
CA PRO A 2 -1.72 8.63 -20.06
C PRO A 2 -2.17 8.99 -18.64
N ASP A 3 -2.67 10.21 -18.38
CA ASP A 3 -2.91 10.72 -17.01
C ASP A 3 -4.28 10.41 -16.41
N SER A 4 -4.92 9.31 -16.81
CA SER A 4 -6.25 8.98 -16.28
C SER A 4 -6.14 8.25 -14.94
N GLY A 5 -7.00 8.58 -13.97
CA GLY A 5 -7.12 7.87 -12.68
C GLY A 5 -7.35 6.35 -12.81
N TYR A 6 -7.65 5.85 -14.02
CA TYR A 6 -7.65 4.43 -14.34
C TYR A 6 -6.28 3.76 -14.16
N GLN A 7 -5.16 4.46 -14.40
CA GLN A 7 -3.84 3.88 -14.19
C GLN A 7 -3.58 3.59 -12.71
N ALA A 8 -3.94 4.52 -11.82
CA ALA A 8 -3.84 4.33 -10.37
C ALA A 8 -4.70 3.15 -9.90
N SER A 9 -5.94 3.07 -10.39
CA SER A 9 -6.86 1.97 -10.08
C SER A 9 -6.35 0.63 -10.63
N ALA A 10 -5.78 0.60 -11.83
CA ALA A 10 -5.19 -0.61 -12.41
C ALA A 10 -3.99 -1.09 -11.60
N GLN A 11 -3.10 -0.19 -11.18
CA GLN A 11 -1.96 -0.53 -10.33
C GLN A 11 -2.39 -1.04 -8.94
N PHE A 12 -3.45 -0.46 -8.37
CA PHE A 12 -4.06 -0.96 -7.13
C PHE A 12 -4.49 -2.42 -7.28
N TRP A 13 -5.32 -2.72 -8.29
CA TRP A 13 -5.84 -4.06 -8.50
C TRP A 13 -4.76 -5.05 -8.90
N LEU A 14 -3.79 -4.63 -9.72
CA LEU A 14 -2.62 -5.44 -10.06
C LEU A 14 -1.83 -5.82 -8.80
N GLY A 15 -1.56 -4.85 -7.91
CA GLY A 15 -0.86 -5.10 -6.66
C GLY A 15 -1.56 -6.14 -5.78
N ASN A 16 -2.87 -5.99 -5.60
CA ASN A 16 -3.66 -6.95 -4.82
C ASN A 16 -3.75 -8.33 -5.48
N ALA A 17 -3.85 -8.41 -6.81
CA ALA A 17 -3.85 -9.68 -7.53
C ALA A 17 -2.50 -10.42 -7.38
N LEU A 18 -1.39 -9.68 -7.45
CA LEU A 18 -0.05 -10.24 -7.22
C LEU A 18 0.13 -10.70 -5.78
N TYR A 19 -0.39 -9.94 -4.81
CA TYR A 19 -0.44 -10.36 -3.40
C TYR A 19 -1.20 -11.68 -3.24
N GLY A 20 -2.38 -11.82 -3.85
CA GLY A 20 -3.16 -13.06 -3.82
C GLY A 20 -2.43 -14.25 -4.45
N LYS A 21 -1.56 -14.00 -5.43
CA LYS A 21 -0.65 -14.99 -6.02
C LYS A 21 0.63 -15.22 -5.22
N ARG A 22 0.78 -14.55 -4.08
CA ARG A 22 2.00 -14.54 -3.23
C ARG A 22 3.25 -14.00 -3.94
N ASP A 23 3.06 -13.30 -5.07
CA ASP A 23 4.11 -12.49 -5.67
C ASP A 23 4.18 -11.14 -4.96
N TYR A 24 4.70 -11.17 -3.73
CA TYR A 24 4.79 -10.00 -2.88
C TYR A 24 5.75 -8.95 -3.44
N LYS A 25 6.79 -9.35 -4.18
CA LYS A 25 7.72 -8.40 -4.82
C LYS A 25 7.03 -7.63 -5.94
N GLY A 26 6.28 -8.32 -6.80
CA GLY A 26 5.45 -7.69 -7.82
C GLY A 26 4.38 -6.78 -7.22
N ALA A 27 3.72 -7.25 -6.15
CA ALA A 27 2.72 -6.46 -5.43
C ALA A 27 3.31 -5.15 -4.88
N VAL A 28 4.47 -5.22 -4.23
CA VAL A 28 5.20 -4.05 -3.73
C VAL A 28 5.51 -3.06 -4.85
N ALA A 29 6.00 -3.54 -6.00
CA ALA A 29 6.33 -2.67 -7.13
C ALA A 29 5.10 -1.92 -7.66
N ALA A 30 3.98 -2.63 -7.88
CA ALA A 30 2.74 -2.04 -8.38
C ALA A 30 2.14 -1.02 -7.41
N LEU A 31 2.06 -1.35 -6.11
CA LEU A 31 1.47 -0.49 -5.09
C LEU A 31 2.35 0.73 -4.77
N ARG A 32 3.68 0.58 -4.83
CA ARG A 32 4.61 1.70 -4.67
C ARG A 32 4.50 2.68 -5.84
N ALA A 33 4.36 2.19 -7.06
CA ALA A 33 4.15 3.05 -8.23
C ALA A 33 2.86 3.88 -8.09
N MET A 34 1.76 3.25 -7.67
CA MET A 34 0.49 3.92 -7.45
C MET A 34 0.55 5.00 -6.36
N THR A 35 1.06 4.63 -5.18
CA THR A 35 1.09 5.54 -4.01
C THR A 35 2.08 6.69 -4.18
N GLY A 36 3.14 6.50 -4.98
CA GLY A 36 4.06 7.56 -5.38
C GLY A 36 3.47 8.52 -6.41
N ALA A 37 2.80 8.00 -7.44
CA ALA A 37 2.27 8.82 -8.54
C ALA A 37 0.92 9.48 -8.24
N HIS A 38 0.09 8.86 -7.40
CA HIS A 38 -1.30 9.28 -7.18
C HIS A 38 -1.68 9.36 -5.69
N PRO A 39 -0.99 10.19 -4.88
CA PRO A 39 -1.27 10.30 -3.45
C PRO A 39 -2.67 10.87 -3.14
N GLY A 40 -3.29 11.61 -4.05
CA GLY A 40 -4.67 12.12 -3.89
C GLY A 40 -5.76 11.16 -4.32
N HIS A 41 -5.42 9.97 -4.82
CA HIS A 41 -6.43 9.01 -5.30
C HIS A 41 -7.24 8.45 -4.12
N PRO A 42 -8.57 8.21 -4.27
CA PRO A 42 -9.40 7.65 -3.19
C PRO A 42 -8.87 6.33 -2.60
N LYS A 43 -8.15 5.56 -3.41
CA LYS A 43 -7.53 4.29 -3.01
C LYS A 43 -6.08 4.40 -2.52
N ALA A 44 -5.50 5.60 -2.42
CA ALA A 44 -4.09 5.77 -2.06
C ALA A 44 -3.80 5.26 -0.63
N ALA A 45 -4.67 5.54 0.32
CA ALA A 45 -4.55 5.05 1.70
C ALA A 45 -4.65 3.51 1.76
N GLU A 46 -5.63 2.94 1.06
CA GLU A 46 -5.82 1.49 0.93
C GLU A 46 -4.61 0.81 0.27
N ALA A 47 -4.05 1.44 -0.77
CA ALA A 47 -2.87 0.97 -1.47
C ALA A 47 -1.61 0.99 -0.59
N MET A 48 -1.45 1.99 0.27
CA MET A 48 -0.34 2.01 1.25
C MET A 48 -0.48 0.92 2.29
N LEU A 49 -1.70 0.61 2.73
CA LEU A 49 -1.94 -0.51 3.63
C LEU A 49 -1.60 -1.84 2.96
N ALA A 50 -2.05 -2.04 1.72
CA ALA A 50 -1.71 -3.23 0.92
C ALA A 50 -0.20 -3.33 0.65
N LEU A 51 0.48 -2.20 0.44
CA LEU A 51 1.93 -2.13 0.27
C LEU A 51 2.64 -2.61 1.53
N ALA A 52 2.25 -2.10 2.70
CA ALA A 52 2.82 -2.53 3.98
C ALA A 52 2.59 -4.03 4.23
N ASN A 53 1.41 -4.57 3.92
CA ASN A 53 1.14 -6.01 4.03
C ASN A 53 2.06 -6.81 3.12
N SER A 54 2.21 -6.38 1.86
CA SER A 54 3.09 -7.04 0.89
C SER A 54 4.56 -7.00 1.34
N GLN A 55 5.01 -5.92 1.97
CA GLN A 55 6.34 -5.81 2.55
C GLN A 55 6.52 -6.78 3.73
N ALA A 56 5.56 -6.84 4.64
CA ALA A 56 5.62 -7.78 5.76
C ALA A 56 5.69 -9.25 5.29
N GLU A 57 4.85 -9.61 4.32
CA GLU A 57 4.83 -10.96 3.72
C GLU A 57 6.13 -11.30 2.97
N SER A 58 6.79 -10.30 2.37
CA SER A 58 8.11 -10.46 1.76
C SER A 58 9.27 -10.37 2.76
N LYS A 59 8.99 -10.38 4.07
CA LYS A 59 9.94 -10.25 5.18
C LYS A 59 10.67 -8.90 5.26
N ASP A 60 10.20 -7.90 4.52
CA ASP A 60 10.63 -6.50 4.63
C ASP A 60 9.87 -5.80 5.77
N THR A 61 10.07 -6.25 7.00
CA THR A 61 9.41 -5.69 8.19
C THR A 61 9.76 -4.22 8.41
N ALA A 62 11.00 -3.83 8.10
CA ALA A 62 11.44 -2.44 8.21
C ALA A 62 10.70 -1.53 7.22
N GLY A 63 10.56 -1.98 5.97
CA GLY A 63 9.78 -1.28 4.95
C GLY A 63 8.29 -1.23 5.31
N ALA A 64 7.72 -2.33 5.79
CA ALA A 64 6.32 -2.37 6.25
C ALA A 64 6.08 -1.34 7.37
N ARG A 65 6.95 -1.31 8.39
CA ARG A 65 6.88 -0.35 9.50
C ARG A 65 6.89 1.09 8.99
N ARG A 66 7.81 1.43 8.08
CA ARG A 66 7.92 2.76 7.49
C ARG A 66 6.67 3.14 6.70
N THR A 67 6.17 2.24 5.85
CA THR A 67 4.96 2.48 5.06
C THR A 67 3.74 2.71 5.95
N LEU A 68 3.58 1.94 7.04
CA LEU A 68 2.49 2.15 8.00
C LEU A 68 2.61 3.49 8.72
N GLN A 69 3.81 3.90 9.14
CA GLN A 69 4.02 5.21 9.73
C GLN A 69 3.69 6.34 8.75
N ASP A 70 4.06 6.20 7.49
CA ASP A 70 3.74 7.18 6.45
C ASP A 70 2.24 7.21 6.14
N LEU A 71 1.55 6.07 6.16
CA LEU A 71 0.09 5.96 6.03
C LEU A 71 -0.61 6.74 7.15
N LEU A 72 -0.20 6.54 8.40
CA LEU A 72 -0.77 7.25 9.55
C LEU A 72 -0.55 8.77 9.48
N LYS A 73 0.58 9.20 8.92
CA LYS A 73 0.88 10.63 8.75
C LYS A 73 0.11 11.26 7.60
N ARG A 74 -0.03 10.56 6.47
CA ARG A 74 -0.61 11.11 5.23
C ARG A 74 -2.12 11.00 5.17
N TYR A 75 -2.71 9.96 5.78
CA TYR A 75 -4.15 9.68 5.71
C TYR A 75 -4.73 9.37 7.10
N PRO A 76 -4.55 10.25 8.10
CA PRO A 76 -4.86 9.95 9.50
C PRO A 76 -6.33 9.59 9.76
N GLU A 77 -7.26 10.10 8.95
CA GLU A 77 -8.71 9.89 9.10
C GLU A 77 -9.24 8.69 8.31
N SER A 78 -8.37 8.00 7.56
CA SER A 78 -8.80 6.85 6.75
C SER A 78 -8.98 5.58 7.58
N GLU A 79 -9.91 4.72 7.17
CA GLU A 79 -10.03 3.35 7.73
C GLU A 79 -8.71 2.57 7.58
N ALA A 80 -7.99 2.81 6.49
CA ALA A 80 -6.68 2.22 6.26
C ALA A 80 -5.66 2.64 7.33
N ALA A 81 -5.69 3.89 7.82
CA ALA A 81 -4.85 4.34 8.91
C ALA A 81 -5.21 3.66 10.23
N ALA A 82 -6.50 3.50 10.55
CA ALA A 82 -6.92 2.74 11.74
C ALA A 82 -6.36 1.30 11.70
N ALA A 83 -6.57 0.61 10.59
CA ALA A 83 -6.07 -0.74 10.39
C ALA A 83 -4.53 -0.81 10.29
N GLY A 84 -3.89 0.28 9.86
CA GLY A 84 -2.44 0.42 9.80
C GLY A 84 -1.81 0.60 11.17
N LYS A 85 -2.48 1.30 12.10
CA LYS A 85 -2.06 1.45 13.50
C LYS A 85 -2.01 0.10 14.21
N GLU A 86 -3.03 -0.72 14.02
CA GLU A 86 -3.12 -2.06 14.60
C GLU A 86 -1.98 -2.96 14.09
N ARG A 87 -1.77 -2.98 12.77
CA ARG A 87 -0.65 -3.72 12.16
C ARG A 87 0.71 -3.26 12.66
N LEU A 88 0.91 -1.94 12.78
CA LEU A 88 2.17 -1.37 13.25
C LEU A 88 2.48 -1.82 14.69
N ALA A 89 1.46 -1.97 15.53
CA ALA A 89 1.61 -2.50 16.89
C ALA A 89 1.90 -4.01 16.92
N ALA A 90 1.39 -4.77 15.94
CA ALA A 90 1.62 -6.20 15.80
C ALA A 90 3.01 -6.55 15.23
N LEU A 91 3.61 -5.64 14.45
CA LEU A 91 5.01 -5.72 14.03
C LEU A 91 5.91 -5.44 15.25
N ARG A 92 6.22 -6.47 16.04
CA ARG A 92 7.24 -6.41 17.10
C ARG A 92 8.62 -6.66 16.51
#